data_AF-A0A9E2FPU4-F1
#
_entry.id   AF-A0A9E2FPU4-F1
#
_cell.length_a   1.000
_cell.length_b   1.000
_cell.length_c   1.000
_cell.angle_alpha   90.00
_cell.angle_beta   90.00
_cell.angle_gamma   90.00
#
_symmetry.space_group_name_H-M   'P 1'
#
loop_
_entity.id
_entity.type
_entity.pdbx_description
1 polymer ?
#
loop_
_entity_poly.entity_id
_entity_poly.type
_entity_poly.pdbx_seq_one_letter_code
_entity_poly.pdbx_strand_id
1 'polypeptide(L)'
;TLEDEGKIALWEDAPAKTATRRQPLFVDPWDHPILYYKASPASRRMIASEDQPGIYRQEDNAIITGCKNGIDEYAGIDFGAGETDGVYHRIALADAPDPTDDLTQPKFDNSFARFIWDQGVKARNTPVRKDAYLLISAGPDGIYGSDDDIVNWTRNLD
;
A
#
# COMPACT_ATOMS: atom_id res chain seq x y z
N THR A 1 -2.72 29.80 10.26
CA THR A 1 -1.54 28.97 10.52
C THR A 1 -2.05 27.68 11.11
N LEU A 2 -2.24 26.67 10.27
CA LEU A 2 -2.70 25.35 10.69
C LEU A 2 -1.46 24.61 11.18
N GLU A 3 -1.29 24.56 12.50
CA GLU A 3 -0.33 23.68 13.16
C GLU A 3 -1.08 22.38 13.47
N ASP A 4 -1.11 21.48 12.49
CA ASP A 4 -1.50 20.09 12.70
C ASP A 4 -0.23 19.31 13.04
N GLU A 5 -0.07 18.94 14.31
CA GLU A 5 1.15 18.32 14.85
C GLU A 5 1.38 16.86 14.41
N GLY A 6 0.74 16.38 13.34
CA GLY A 6 1.01 15.06 12.75
C GLY A 6 0.85 13.90 13.74
N LYS A 7 -0.03 14.04 14.74
CA LYS A 7 -0.31 12.98 15.72
C LYS A 7 -1.33 12.01 15.14
N ILE A 8 -0.82 10.91 14.62
CA ILE A 8 -1.61 9.76 14.16
C ILE A 8 -2.29 9.12 15.38
N ALA A 9 -3.61 9.09 15.40
CA ALA A 9 -4.38 8.41 16.44
C ALA A 9 -4.23 6.89 16.26
N LEU A 10 -3.66 6.23 17.27
CA LEU A 10 -3.66 4.77 17.38
C LEU A 10 -4.62 4.37 18.50
N TRP A 11 -5.30 3.25 18.31
CA TRP A 11 -6.36 2.73 19.15
C TRP A 11 -5.95 2.64 20.63
N GLU A 12 -6.93 2.89 21.50
CA GLU A 12 -6.75 3.03 22.95
C GLU A 12 -5.98 1.83 23.56
N ASP A 13 -4.98 2.16 24.38
CA ASP A 13 -4.14 1.31 25.25
C ASP A 13 -2.79 0.76 24.74
N ALA A 14 -2.31 1.11 23.55
CA ALA A 14 -0.88 0.99 23.21
C ALA A 14 -0.20 2.37 23.24
N PRO A 15 1.04 2.54 23.77
CA PRO A 15 1.75 3.80 23.61
C PRO A 15 1.88 4.07 22.12
N ALA A 16 1.19 5.10 21.62
CA ALA A 16 1.10 5.39 20.19
C ALA A 16 2.50 5.35 19.58
N LYS A 17 2.77 4.32 18.75
CA LYS A 17 3.99 4.27 17.95
C LYS A 17 3.93 5.49 17.02
N THR A 18 4.55 6.58 17.46
CA THR A 18 4.61 7.82 16.68
C THR A 18 5.60 7.58 15.56
N ALA A 19 5.11 7.10 14.43
CA ALA A 19 5.92 6.98 13.24
C ALA A 19 6.20 8.39 12.71
N THR A 20 7.47 8.72 12.48
CA THR A 20 7.86 10.02 11.92
C THR A 20 8.57 9.80 10.59
N ARG A 21 8.03 10.35 9.49
CA ARG A 21 8.70 10.35 8.18
C ARG A 21 9.41 11.68 7.97
N ARG A 22 10.71 11.62 7.65
CA ARG A 22 11.55 12.81 7.38
C ARG A 22 11.94 12.95 5.90
N GLN A 23 11.38 12.13 5.04
CA GLN A 23 11.64 12.15 3.60
C GLN A 23 10.66 13.10 2.91
N PRO A 24 11.08 13.81 1.86
CA PRO A 24 10.17 14.62 1.06
C PRO A 24 9.00 13.78 0.54
N LEU A 25 7.81 14.37 0.57
CA LEU A 25 6.61 13.82 -0.04
C LEU A 25 6.27 14.68 -1.26
N PHE A 26 5.97 14.02 -2.38
CA PHE A 26 5.23 14.66 -3.45
C PHE A 26 3.76 14.58 -3.08
N VAL A 27 3.00 15.63 -3.39
CA VAL A 27 1.56 15.67 -3.16
C VAL A 27 0.84 15.80 -4.49
N ASP A 28 -0.34 15.21 -4.58
CA ASP A 28 -1.23 15.36 -5.72
C ASP A 28 -2.09 16.64 -5.60
N PRO A 29 -2.94 16.97 -6.59
CA PRO A 29 -3.79 18.16 -6.54
C PRO A 29 -4.83 18.21 -5.40
N TRP A 30 -5.03 17.11 -4.67
CA TRP A 30 -5.95 17.02 -3.53
C TRP A 30 -5.21 17.00 -2.18
N ASP A 31 -3.92 17.38 -2.17
CA ASP A 31 -3.04 17.39 -1.01
C ASP A 31 -2.78 16.00 -0.39
N HIS A 32 -3.07 14.92 -1.13
CA HIS A 32 -2.71 13.57 -0.72
C HIS A 32 -1.27 13.24 -1.14
N PRO A 33 -0.49 12.51 -0.33
CA PRO A 33 0.83 12.06 -0.74
C PRO A 33 0.80 11.23 -2.03
N ILE A 34 1.85 11.29 -2.84
CA ILE A 34 2.07 10.33 -3.91
C ILE A 34 2.97 9.23 -3.36
N LEU A 35 2.43 8.01 -3.27
CA LEU A 35 3.19 6.85 -2.84
C LEU A 35 4.20 6.48 -3.93
N TYR A 36 5.40 6.07 -3.51
CA TYR A 36 6.40 5.50 -4.40
C TYR A 36 6.93 4.20 -3.82
N TYR A 37 6.98 3.16 -4.64
CA TYR A 37 7.57 1.87 -4.30
C TYR A 37 8.71 1.57 -5.27
N LYS A 38 9.89 1.29 -4.74
CA LYS A 38 11.06 0.98 -5.57
C LYS A 38 11.11 -0.53 -5.83
N ALA A 39 11.20 -0.93 -7.11
CA ALA A 39 11.39 -2.32 -7.47
C ALA A 39 12.78 -2.84 -7.03
N SER A 40 12.80 -4.10 -6.58
CA SER A 40 13.97 -4.96 -6.46
C SER A 40 13.89 -6.07 -7.52
N PRO A 41 14.39 -5.84 -8.75
CA PRO A 41 14.10 -6.72 -9.88
C PRO A 41 14.74 -8.11 -9.77
N ALA A 42 15.71 -8.28 -8.87
CA ALA A 42 16.38 -9.54 -8.60
C ALA A 42 15.55 -10.49 -7.72
N SER A 43 14.52 -9.97 -7.04
CA SER A 43 13.66 -10.76 -6.15
C SER A 43 12.77 -11.73 -6.94
N ARG A 44 12.50 -12.89 -6.35
CA ARG A 44 11.66 -13.94 -6.99
C ARG A 44 10.18 -13.81 -6.67
N ARG A 45 9.84 -13.18 -5.53
CA ARG A 45 8.46 -12.96 -5.08
C ARG A 45 7.96 -11.60 -5.53
N MET A 46 6.66 -11.49 -5.75
CA MET A 46 6.00 -10.23 -6.08
C MET A 46 6.10 -9.23 -4.92
N ILE A 47 5.68 -9.66 -3.73
CA ILE A 47 5.66 -8.88 -2.49
C ILE A 47 6.64 -9.48 -1.48
N ALA A 48 7.31 -8.63 -0.71
CA ALA A 48 8.19 -9.03 0.36
C ALA A 48 7.38 -9.49 1.58
N SER A 49 7.90 -10.45 2.33
CA SER A 49 7.43 -10.76 3.68
C SER A 49 8.55 -10.46 4.70
N GLU A 50 8.33 -10.82 5.96
CA GLU A 50 9.32 -10.69 7.04
C GLU A 50 10.66 -11.33 6.65
N ASP A 51 10.63 -12.59 6.20
CA ASP A 51 11.84 -13.37 5.92
C ASP A 51 12.21 -13.47 4.44
N GLN A 52 11.36 -13.01 3.52
CA GLN A 52 11.53 -13.25 2.10
C GLN A 52 11.49 -11.96 1.29
N PRO A 53 12.56 -11.63 0.53
CA PRO A 53 12.58 -10.42 -0.28
C PRO A 53 11.62 -10.55 -1.47
N GLY A 54 10.83 -9.49 -1.69
CA GLY A 54 9.96 -9.32 -2.84
C GLY A 54 10.46 -8.24 -3.78
N ILE A 55 9.81 -8.14 -4.94
CA ILE A 55 10.06 -7.06 -5.90
C ILE A 55 9.62 -5.73 -5.30
N TYR A 56 8.48 -5.71 -4.61
CA TYR A 56 8.00 -4.57 -3.83
C TYR A 56 7.77 -4.94 -2.38
N ARG A 57 7.78 -3.94 -1.50
CA ARG A 57 7.47 -4.06 -0.07
C ARG A 57 6.33 -3.10 0.26
N GLN A 58 5.20 -3.60 0.75
CA GLN A 58 4.03 -2.78 1.06
C GLN A 58 4.38 -1.74 2.14
N GLU A 59 5.24 -2.13 3.08
CA GLU A 59 5.59 -1.36 4.26
C GLU A 59 6.46 -0.13 3.98
N ASP A 60 6.99 0.02 2.76
CA ASP A 60 7.74 1.22 2.34
C ASP A 60 6.91 2.50 2.52
N ASN A 61 5.58 2.40 2.51
CA ASN A 61 4.66 3.51 2.78
C ASN A 61 3.64 3.22 3.91
N ALA A 62 3.86 2.21 4.76
CA ALA A 62 2.92 1.80 5.81
C ALA A 62 2.55 2.91 6.81
N ILE A 63 3.41 3.91 7.00
CA ILE A 63 3.05 5.08 7.83
C ILE A 63 1.86 5.86 7.25
N ILE A 64 1.71 5.88 5.92
CA ILE A 64 0.62 6.53 5.22
C ILE A 64 -0.52 5.52 5.02
N THR A 65 -0.22 4.40 4.37
CA THR A 65 -1.24 3.43 3.94
C THR A 65 -1.81 2.59 5.07
N GLY A 66 -1.13 2.52 6.21
CA GLY A 66 -1.34 1.47 7.19
C GLY A 66 -0.66 0.16 6.77
N CYS A 67 -0.72 -0.81 7.67
CA CYS A 67 -0.21 -2.15 7.51
C CYS A 67 -1.07 -3.10 8.36
N LYS A 68 -1.61 -4.14 7.73
CA LYS A 68 -2.35 -5.22 8.37
C LYS A 68 -1.74 -6.55 7.93
N ASN A 69 -1.54 -7.47 8.87
CA ASN A 69 -0.83 -8.75 8.68
C ASN A 69 0.66 -8.63 8.29
N GLY A 70 1.27 -7.45 8.46
CA GLY A 70 2.72 -7.27 8.29
C GLY A 70 3.49 -7.37 9.61
N ILE A 71 4.77 -6.98 9.57
CA ILE A 71 5.67 -7.04 10.75
C ILE A 71 5.16 -6.14 11.89
N ASP A 72 4.66 -4.97 11.53
CA ASP A 72 4.06 -4.00 12.45
C ASP A 72 2.66 -3.65 11.92
N GLU A 73 1.69 -3.51 12.82
CA GLU A 73 0.34 -3.08 12.47
C GLU A 73 0.19 -1.56 12.63
N TYR A 74 -0.38 -0.93 11.59
CA TYR A 74 -0.64 0.51 11.54
C TYR A 74 -2.00 0.76 10.86
N ALA A 75 -2.81 1.67 11.40
CA ALA A 75 -4.06 2.06 10.76
C ALA A 75 -3.83 2.89 9.47
N GLY A 76 -2.71 3.61 9.40
CA GLY A 76 -2.41 4.60 8.37
C GLY A 76 -2.82 6.01 8.76
N ILE A 77 -2.93 6.91 7.79
CA ILE A 77 -3.39 8.29 7.97
C ILE A 77 -4.81 8.40 7.42
N ASP A 78 -5.73 8.98 8.19
CA ASP A 78 -7.05 9.32 7.67
C ASP A 78 -6.99 10.65 6.89
N PHE A 79 -7.36 10.62 5.61
CA PHE A 79 -7.54 11.84 4.80
C PHE A 79 -8.99 12.35 4.79
N GLY A 80 -9.83 11.85 5.69
CA GLY A 80 -11.22 12.28 5.90
C GLY A 80 -12.27 11.33 5.35
N ALA A 81 -11.85 10.19 4.81
CA ALA A 81 -12.76 9.14 4.31
C ALA A 81 -13.22 8.17 5.42
N GLY A 82 -12.53 8.18 6.57
CA GLY A 82 -12.83 7.32 7.70
C GLY A 82 -12.28 5.90 7.56
N GLU A 83 -12.41 5.13 8.63
CA GLU A 83 -11.83 3.79 8.76
C GLU A 83 -12.75 2.70 8.18
N THR A 84 -12.16 1.69 7.54
CA THR A 84 -12.85 0.45 7.17
C THR A 84 -11.99 -0.75 7.59
N ASP A 85 -12.57 -1.70 8.33
CA ASP A 85 -11.93 -2.95 8.76
C ASP A 85 -10.57 -2.80 9.47
N GLY A 86 -10.39 -1.74 10.26
CA GLY A 86 -9.18 -1.52 11.05
C GLY A 86 -8.14 -0.60 10.43
N VAL A 87 -8.37 -0.13 9.20
CA VAL A 87 -7.41 0.64 8.41
C VAL A 87 -8.09 1.75 7.60
N TYR A 88 -7.37 2.82 7.28
CA TYR A 88 -7.90 3.93 6.48
C TYR A 88 -7.77 3.70 4.97
N HIS A 89 -6.93 2.74 4.55
CA HIS A 89 -6.67 2.48 3.14
C HIS A 89 -6.74 1.00 2.81
N ARG A 90 -7.24 0.69 1.61
CA ARG A 90 -7.47 -0.69 1.14
C ARG A 90 -6.16 -1.46 1.03
N ILE A 91 -5.13 -0.86 0.44
CA ILE A 91 -3.80 -1.48 0.25
C ILE A 91 -2.98 -1.62 1.55
N ALA A 92 -3.57 -1.37 2.73
CA ALA A 92 -2.93 -1.65 4.01
C ALA A 92 -2.65 -3.14 4.22
N LEU A 93 -3.42 -4.03 3.57
CA LEU A 93 -3.25 -5.47 3.72
C LEU A 93 -1.93 -5.93 3.06
N ALA A 94 -0.97 -6.30 3.92
CA ALA A 94 0.40 -6.65 3.58
C ALA A 94 0.61 -8.16 3.34
N ASP A 95 -0.48 -8.93 3.18
CA ASP A 95 -0.40 -10.36 2.87
C ASP A 95 0.48 -10.60 1.63
N ALA A 96 1.58 -11.33 1.84
CA ALA A 96 2.58 -11.62 0.83
C ALA A 96 2.33 -13.01 0.21
N PRO A 97 1.55 -13.11 -0.89
CA PRO A 97 1.15 -14.38 -1.48
C PRO A 97 2.36 -15.19 -1.94
N ASP A 98 2.22 -16.52 -1.92
CA ASP A 98 3.14 -17.39 -2.62
C ASP A 98 3.05 -17.20 -4.15
N PRO A 99 4.12 -17.52 -4.90
CA PRO A 99 4.16 -17.26 -6.34
C PRO A 99 3.04 -17.92 -7.16
N THR A 100 2.40 -18.95 -6.61
CA THR A 100 1.34 -19.73 -7.25
C THR A 100 -0.03 -19.56 -6.61
N ASP A 101 -0.17 -18.68 -5.61
CA ASP A 101 -1.46 -18.41 -4.98
C ASP A 101 -2.44 -17.81 -5.98
N ASP A 102 -3.71 -18.17 -5.84
CA ASP A 102 -4.79 -17.56 -6.61
C ASP A 102 -5.21 -16.22 -5.99
N LEU A 103 -4.75 -15.12 -6.60
CA LEU A 103 -5.04 -13.76 -6.15
C LEU A 103 -6.49 -13.31 -6.40
N THR A 104 -7.32 -14.12 -7.06
CA THR A 104 -8.75 -13.84 -7.22
C THR A 104 -9.58 -14.25 -6.00
N GLN A 105 -8.98 -14.95 -5.03
CA GLN A 105 -9.66 -15.33 -3.80
C GLN A 105 -10.01 -14.09 -2.94
N PRO A 106 -11.18 -14.08 -2.27
CA PRO A 106 -11.63 -12.93 -1.48
C PRO A 106 -10.65 -12.45 -0.41
N LYS A 107 -9.81 -13.35 0.13
CA LYS A 107 -8.79 -12.98 1.12
C LYS A 107 -7.76 -11.97 0.60
N PHE A 108 -7.60 -11.87 -0.72
CA PHE A 108 -6.70 -10.91 -1.37
C PHE A 108 -7.44 -9.68 -1.91
N ASP A 109 -8.76 -9.60 -1.74
CA ASP A 109 -9.51 -8.39 -2.06
C ASP A 109 -8.89 -7.22 -1.30
N ASN A 110 -8.72 -6.09 -1.98
CA ASN A 110 -8.08 -4.88 -1.45
C ASN A 110 -6.60 -5.02 -1.05
N SER A 111 -5.98 -6.21 -1.14
CA SER A 111 -4.55 -6.37 -0.81
C SER A 111 -3.65 -5.59 -1.75
N PHE A 112 -2.52 -5.12 -1.21
CA PHE A 112 -1.47 -4.51 -2.04
C PHE A 112 -1.00 -5.46 -3.14
N ALA A 113 -0.91 -6.75 -2.83
CA ALA A 113 -0.56 -7.79 -3.79
C ALA A 113 -1.51 -7.83 -4.99
N ARG A 114 -2.83 -7.85 -4.76
CA ARG A 114 -3.83 -7.84 -5.84
C ARG A 114 -3.84 -6.51 -6.59
N PHE A 115 -3.68 -5.39 -5.88
CA PHE A 115 -3.67 -4.06 -6.47
C PHE A 115 -2.58 -3.86 -7.53
N ILE A 116 -1.39 -4.45 -7.32
CA ILE A 116 -0.25 -4.32 -8.26
C ILE A 116 -0.08 -5.53 -9.20
N TRP A 117 -1.03 -6.48 -9.19
CA TRP A 117 -0.88 -7.73 -9.93
C TRP A 117 -0.98 -7.54 -11.45
N ASP A 118 0.03 -8.01 -12.18
CA ASP A 118 -0.01 -8.13 -13.63
C ASP A 118 -0.77 -9.40 -14.04
N GLN A 119 -2.08 -9.26 -14.25
CA GLN A 119 -2.92 -10.34 -14.73
C GLN A 119 -2.55 -10.85 -16.14
N GLY A 120 -1.71 -10.13 -16.91
CA GLY A 120 -1.21 -10.60 -18.20
C GLY A 120 -0.22 -11.77 -18.06
N VAL A 121 0.41 -11.92 -16.89
CA VAL A 121 1.37 -13.00 -16.62
C VAL A 121 0.68 -14.16 -15.89
N LYS A 122 0.38 -15.24 -16.61
CA LYS A 122 -0.34 -16.41 -16.06
C LYS A 122 0.53 -17.45 -15.37
N ALA A 123 1.85 -17.44 -15.63
CA ALA A 123 2.75 -18.48 -15.12
C ALA A 123 3.00 -18.40 -13.61
N ARG A 124 2.92 -17.19 -13.03
CA ARG A 124 3.12 -16.92 -11.61
C ARG A 124 2.67 -15.49 -11.28
N ASN A 125 2.35 -15.25 -10.02
CA ASN A 125 2.09 -13.91 -9.48
C ASN A 125 3.29 -13.00 -9.76
N THR A 126 3.06 -11.96 -10.55
CA THR A 126 4.07 -11.01 -11.02
C THR A 126 3.47 -9.61 -10.91
N PRO A 127 4.20 -8.62 -10.38
CA PRO A 127 3.66 -7.28 -10.30
C PRO A 127 3.83 -6.57 -11.65
N VAL A 128 2.97 -5.58 -11.87
CA VAL A 128 3.19 -4.58 -12.90
C VAL A 128 4.54 -3.86 -12.66
N ARG A 129 5.16 -3.39 -13.74
CA ARG A 129 6.38 -2.56 -13.70
C ARG A 129 7.56 -3.13 -12.88
N LYS A 130 7.74 -4.46 -12.82
CA LYS A 130 8.73 -5.18 -11.98
C LYS A 130 10.19 -4.69 -11.99
N ASP A 131 10.57 -3.80 -12.89
CA ASP A 131 11.89 -3.19 -13.08
C ASP A 131 11.92 -1.67 -12.85
N ALA A 132 10.81 -1.08 -12.40
CA ALA A 132 10.63 0.36 -12.24
C ALA A 132 9.83 0.71 -10.97
N TYR A 133 9.70 2.01 -10.70
CA TYR A 133 8.88 2.50 -9.60
C TYR A 133 7.39 2.34 -9.91
N LEU A 134 6.62 1.99 -8.88
CA LEU A 134 5.17 2.23 -8.82
C LEU A 134 4.92 3.61 -8.22
N LEU A 135 4.04 4.38 -8.84
CA LEU A 135 3.56 5.66 -8.33
C LEU A 135 2.04 5.59 -8.19
N ILE A 136 1.51 6.00 -7.04
CA ILE A 136 0.07 5.95 -6.71
C ILE A 136 -0.32 7.27 -6.06
N SER A 137 -1.31 7.95 -6.63
CA SER A 137 -2.06 9.03 -6.00
C SER A 137 -3.42 8.46 -5.60
N ALA A 138 -3.91 8.81 -4.39
CA ALA A 138 -5.20 8.37 -3.89
C ALA A 138 -6.38 9.00 -4.68
N GLY A 139 -6.12 10.05 -5.47
CA GLY A 139 -7.16 10.76 -6.17
C GLY A 139 -8.07 11.57 -5.23
N PRO A 140 -9.20 12.07 -5.76
CA PRO A 140 -10.22 12.79 -5.00
C PRO A 140 -10.73 12.12 -3.72
N ASP A 141 -10.84 10.79 -3.66
CA ASP A 141 -11.47 10.08 -2.54
C ASP A 141 -10.55 9.88 -1.32
N GLY A 142 -9.24 10.09 -1.50
CA GLY A 142 -8.26 9.99 -0.41
C GLY A 142 -8.06 8.56 0.11
N ILE A 143 -8.49 7.53 -0.62
CA ILE A 143 -8.35 6.13 -0.21
C ILE A 143 -7.45 5.38 -1.18
N TYR A 144 -6.20 5.09 -0.77
CA TYR A 144 -5.37 4.21 -1.60
C TYR A 144 -5.94 2.80 -1.71
N GLY A 145 -5.89 2.27 -2.93
CA GLY A 145 -6.48 1.00 -3.33
C GLY A 145 -7.93 1.10 -3.81
N SER A 146 -8.51 2.31 -3.87
CA SER A 146 -9.83 2.55 -4.45
C SER A 146 -9.78 2.54 -5.97
N ASP A 147 -10.91 2.65 -6.66
CA ASP A 147 -10.94 2.81 -8.12
C ASP A 147 -10.58 4.23 -8.58
N ASP A 148 -10.46 5.17 -7.64
CA ASP A 148 -10.13 6.57 -7.88
C ASP A 148 -8.60 6.80 -7.98
N ASP A 149 -7.81 5.80 -7.58
CA ASP A 149 -6.36 5.86 -7.64
C ASP A 149 -5.82 6.16 -9.04
N ILE A 150 -4.97 7.18 -9.13
CA ILE A 150 -4.23 7.53 -10.35
C ILE A 150 -2.84 6.89 -10.25
N VAL A 151 -2.52 6.02 -11.21
CA VAL A 151 -1.29 5.21 -11.17
C VAL A 151 -0.48 5.30 -12.47
N ASN A 152 0.82 4.95 -12.41
CA ASN A 152 1.71 4.99 -13.57
C ASN A 152 1.73 3.69 -14.40
N TRP A 153 0.64 2.93 -14.40
CA TRP A 153 0.40 1.74 -15.22
C TRP A 153 -1.08 1.64 -15.61
N THR A 154 -1.44 0.68 -16.45
CA THR A 154 -2.84 0.38 -16.75
C THR A 154 -3.39 -0.57 -15.70
N ARG A 155 -4.39 -0.15 -14.93
CA ARG A 155 -5.10 -1.04 -14.00
C ARG A 155 -6.05 -1.93 -14.78
N ASN A 156 -5.99 -3.23 -14.48
CA ASN A 156 -7.06 -4.14 -14.83
C ASN A 156 -8.09 -4.00 -13.72
N LEU A 157 -9.09 -3.13 -13.94
CA LEU A 157 -10.26 -3.04 -13.07
C LEU A 157 -11.16 -4.21 -13.48
N ASP A 158 -11.47 -5.10 -12.53
CA ASP A 158 -12.43 -6.19 -12.72
C ASP A 158 -13.86 -5.65 -12.67
#